data_AF-A0A3A9J7U1-F1
#
_entry.id   AF-A0A3A9J7U1-F1
#
_cell.length_a   1.000
_cell.length_b   1.000
_cell.length_c   1.000
_cell.angle_alpha   90.00
_cell.angle_beta   90.00
_cell.angle_gamma   90.00
#
_symmetry.space_group_name_H-M   'P 1'
#
loop_
_entity.id
_entity.type
_entity.pdbx_description
1 polymer ?
#
loop_
_entity_poly.entity_id
_entity_poly.type
_entity_poly.pdbx_seq_one_letter_code
_entity_poly.pdbx_strand_id
1 'polypeptide(L)'
;MKAPLIERVVVKVIDRDLAFVELRLPGVLLKGMRAHRKSDGSVFLQPPTREGSDGRFWPLYTLQPGIAEAAVRAVRAQWSLADQHGLRGYI
;
A
#
# COMPACT_ATOMS: atom_id res chain seq x y z
N MET A 1 15.26 -6.61 -17.29
CA MET A 1 14.54 -5.42 -16.79
C MET A 1 14.96 -5.18 -15.35
N LYS A 2 15.40 -3.96 -15.02
CA LYS A 2 15.75 -3.60 -13.63
C LYS A 2 14.45 -3.60 -12.80
N ALA A 3 14.47 -4.19 -11.60
CA ALA A 3 13.29 -4.19 -10.75
C ALA A 3 12.80 -2.76 -10.50
N PRO A 4 11.48 -2.49 -10.54
CA PRO A 4 10.94 -1.16 -10.27
C PRO A 4 11.43 -0.66 -8.90
N LEU A 5 12.04 0.51 -8.87
CA LEU A 5 12.72 1.01 -7.67
C LEU A 5 11.68 1.57 -6.69
N ILE A 6 11.39 0.81 -5.63
CA ILE A 6 10.72 1.31 -4.43
C ILE A 6 11.82 1.71 -3.45
N GLU A 7 11.90 2.99 -3.09
CA GLU A 7 12.92 3.49 -2.17
C GLU A 7 12.57 3.15 -0.72
N ARG A 8 11.27 3.26 -0.37
CA ARG A 8 10.78 2.96 0.98
C ARG A 8 9.29 2.63 0.97
N VAL A 9 8.89 1.72 1.84
CA VAL A 9 7.50 1.47 2.23
C VAL A 9 7.39 1.65 3.72
N VAL A 10 6.34 2.35 4.15
CA VAL A 10 5.93 2.41 5.55
C VAL A 10 4.52 1.85 5.64
N VAL A 11 4.32 0.91 6.55
CA VAL A 11 3.01 0.30 6.81
C VAL A 11 2.55 0.71 8.19
N LYS A 12 1.40 1.37 8.26
CA LYS A 12 0.70 1.67 9.50
C LYS A 12 -0.46 0.71 9.68
N VAL A 13 -0.27 -0.32 10.50
CA VAL A 13 -1.33 -1.28 10.80
C VAL A 13 -2.40 -0.61 11.66
N ILE A 14 -3.64 -0.64 11.20
CA ILE A 14 -4.80 -0.08 11.91
C ILE A 14 -5.57 -1.19 12.59
N ASP A 15 -5.81 -2.28 11.88
CA ASP A 15 -6.46 -3.49 12.38
C ASP A 15 -5.91 -4.72 11.64
N ARG A 16 -6.40 -5.91 12.00
CA ARG A 16 -6.02 -7.20 11.40
C ARG A 16 -6.02 -7.18 9.87
N ASP A 17 -7.04 -6.56 9.28
CA ASP A 17 -7.29 -6.62 7.84
C ASP A 17 -7.10 -5.27 7.12
N LEU A 18 -6.67 -4.23 7.85
CA LEU A 18 -6.53 -2.87 7.33
C LEU A 18 -5.23 -2.19 7.79
N ALA A 19 -4.50 -1.62 6.83
CA ALA A 19 -3.36 -0.75 7.08
C ALA A 19 -3.36 0.47 6.13
N PHE A 20 -2.73 1.56 6.56
CA PHE A 20 -2.35 2.65 5.67
C PHE A 20 -0.91 2.47 5.19
N VAL A 21 -0.64 2.87 3.96
CA VAL A 21 0.67 2.72 3.31
C VAL A 21 1.18 4.07 2.83
N GLU A 22 2.43 4.37 3.15
CA GLU A 22 3.22 5.38 2.46
C GLU A 22 4.25 4.71 1.56
N LEU A 23 4.27 5.09 0.28
CA LEU A 23 5.16 4.52 -0.74
C LEU A 23 6.05 5.60 -1.31
N ARG A 24 7.37 5.47 -1.09
CA ARG A 24 8.39 6.35 -1.66
C ARG A 24 8.95 5.71 -2.93
N LEU A 25 8.83 6.44 -4.04
CA LEU A 25 9.44 6.13 -5.33
C LEU A 25 10.42 7.27 -5.67
N PRO A 26 11.29 7.10 -6.68
CA PRO A 26 12.15 8.17 -7.16
C PRO A 26 11.34 9.43 -7.52
N GLY A 27 11.59 10.51 -6.79
CA GLY A 27 10.97 11.81 -7.01
C GLY A 27 9.52 11.94 -6.52
N VAL A 28 8.89 10.92 -5.91
CA VAL A 28 7.51 11.02 -5.43
C VAL A 28 7.26 10.23 -4.14
N LEU A 29 6.48 10.83 -3.24
CA LEU A 29 5.94 10.17 -2.05
C LEU A 29 4.42 10.06 -2.19
N LEU A 30 3.94 8.83 -2.29
CA LEU A 30 2.51 8.52 -2.40
C LEU A 30 1.97 8.19 -1.01
N LYS A 31 0.87 8.85 -0.62
CA LYS A 31 0.23 8.72 0.68
C LYS A 31 -1.26 8.44 0.54
N GLY A 32 -1.87 7.97 1.62
CA GLY A 32 -3.31 7.71 1.68
C GLY A 32 -3.73 6.40 1.00
N MET A 33 -2.77 5.58 0.58
CA MET A 33 -3.05 4.24 0.10
C MET A 33 -3.51 3.36 1.26
N ARG A 34 -4.55 2.58 1.03
CA ARG A 34 -5.03 1.56 1.95
C ARG A 34 -4.56 0.19 1.49
N ALA A 35 -4.05 -0.61 2.41
CA ALA A 35 -3.78 -2.02 2.20
C ALA A 35 -4.86 -2.82 2.91
N HIS A 36 -5.50 -3.71 2.15
CA HIS A 36 -6.51 -4.64 2.64
C HIS A 36 -5.93 -6.04 2.60
N ARG A 37 -5.98 -6.74 3.73
CA ARG A 37 -5.59 -8.15 3.80
C ARG A 37 -6.84 -9.00 3.72
N LYS A 38 -6.82 -10.01 2.86
CA LYS A 38 -7.89 -11.01 2.74
C LYS A 38 -7.60 -12.22 3.63
N SER A 39 -8.62 -13.06 3.83
CA SER A 39 -8.52 -14.29 4.63
C SER A 39 -7.48 -15.29 4.11
N ASP A 40 -7.19 -15.28 2.80
CA ASP A 40 -6.15 -16.09 2.15
C ASP A 40 -4.73 -15.50 2.31
N GLY A 41 -4.59 -14.40 3.04
CA GLY A 41 -3.32 -13.69 3.24
C GLY A 41 -2.89 -12.82 2.05
N SER A 42 -3.69 -12.74 0.99
CA SER A 42 -3.42 -11.82 -0.11
C SER A 42 -3.63 -10.36 0.34
N VAL A 43 -2.83 -9.46 -0.23
CA VAL A 43 -2.89 -8.02 0.05
C VAL A 43 -3.30 -7.29 -1.21
N PHE A 44 -4.34 -6.47 -1.08
CA PHE A 44 -4.80 -5.56 -2.12
C PHE A 44 -4.47 -4.12 -1.73
N LEU A 45 -3.93 -3.34 -2.66
CA LEU A 45 -3.61 -1.93 -2.46
C LEU A 45 -4.64 -1.05 -3.17
N GLN A 46 -5.31 -0.19 -2.40
CA GLN A 46 -6.30 0.76 -2.87
C GLN A 46 -5.74 2.18 -2.76
N PRO A 47 -5.51 2.89 -3.87
CA PRO A 47 -5.21 4.32 -3.86
C PRO A 47 -6.33 5.13 -3.18
N PRO A 48 -6.02 6.32 -2.63
CA PRO A 48 -7.06 7.25 -2.21
C PRO A 48 -7.92 7.64 -3.41
N THR A 49 -9.22 7.78 -3.17
CA THR A 49 -10.20 8.14 -4.19
C THR A 49 -10.82 9.49 -3.87
N ARG A 50 -11.31 10.18 -4.90
CA ARG A 50 -12.10 11.42 -4.79
C ARG A 50 -13.35 11.27 -5.64
N GLU A 51 -14.46 11.79 -5.13
CA GLU A 51 -15.71 11.88 -5.89
C GLU A 51 -15.57 12.92 -7.00
N GLY A 52 -15.87 12.51 -8.23
CA GLY A 52 -15.93 13.36 -9.41
C GLY A 52 -17.25 14.10 -9.51
N SER A 53 -17.34 15.05 -10.45
CA SER A 53 -18.60 15.75 -10.74
C SER A 53 -19.71 14.84 -11.29
N ASP A 54 -19.36 13.63 -11.72
CA ASP A 54 -20.25 12.57 -12.17
C ASP A 54 -20.75 11.66 -11.02
N GLY A 55 -20.41 11.99 -9.77
CA GLY A 55 -20.73 11.18 -8.58
C GLY A 55 -19.93 9.88 -8.48
N ARG A 56 -18.95 9.64 -9.36
CA ARG A 56 -18.10 8.44 -9.32
C ARG A 56 -16.84 8.68 -8.51
N PHE A 57 -16.36 7.65 -7.83
CA PHE A 57 -15.08 7.72 -7.11
C PHE A 57 -13.92 7.36 -8.03
N TRP A 58 -13.04 8.33 -8.27
CA TRP A 58 -11.86 8.17 -9.11
C TRP A 58 -10.60 8.09 -8.24
N PRO A 59 -9.65 7.19 -8.55
CA PRO A 59 -8.37 7.15 -7.85
C PRO A 59 -7.58 8.44 -8.12
N LEU A 60 -6.97 9.01 -7.08
CA LEU A 60 -6.13 10.19 -7.20
C LEU A 60 -4.82 9.92 -7.96
N TYR A 61 -4.38 8.66 -7.97
CA TYR A 61 -3.24 8.19 -8.74
C TYR A 61 -3.35 6.69 -8.99
N THR A 62 -2.58 6.19 -9.94
CA THR A 62 -2.42 4.76 -10.21
C THR A 62 -0.95 4.39 -10.29
N LEU A 63 -0.63 3.12 -10.04
CA LEU A 63 0.71 2.58 -10.18
C LEU A 63 0.80 1.81 -11.51
N GLN A 64 1.96 1.91 -12.17
CA GLN A 64 2.26 0.99 -13.27
C GLN A 64 2.27 -0.46 -12.74
N PRO A 65 1.88 -1.47 -13.55
CA PRO A 65 1.73 -2.86 -13.10
C PRO A 65 2.95 -3.39 -12.32
N GLY A 66 4.17 -3.22 -12.85
CA GLY A 66 5.39 -3.68 -12.16
C GLY A 66 5.64 -2.99 -10.82
N ILE A 67 5.30 -1.71 -10.68
CA ILE A 67 5.40 -0.96 -9.41
C ILE A 67 4.33 -1.43 -8.44
N ALA A 68 3.10 -1.67 -8.91
CA ALA A 68 2.01 -2.17 -8.10
C ALA A 68 2.35 -3.55 -7.49
N GLU A 69 2.87 -4.47 -8.30
CA GLU A 69 3.31 -5.78 -7.84
C GLU A 69 4.45 -5.69 -6.82
N ALA A 70 5.44 -4.83 -7.07
CA ALA A 70 6.54 -4.60 -6.14
C ALA A 70 6.04 -4.01 -4.81
N ALA A 71 5.09 -3.07 -4.87
CA ALA A 71 4.50 -2.45 -3.69
C ALA A 71 3.71 -3.45 -2.87
N VAL A 72 2.89 -4.30 -3.50
CA VAL A 72 2.16 -5.38 -2.82
C VAL A 72 3.11 -6.31 -2.08
N ARG A 73 4.21 -6.75 -2.73
CA ARG A 73 5.22 -7.61 -2.09
C ARG A 73 5.88 -6.93 -0.90
N ALA A 74 6.28 -5.67 -1.05
CA ALA A 74 6.94 -4.92 0.02
C ALA A 74 6.01 -4.64 1.21
N VAL A 75 4.74 -4.27 0.95
CA VAL A 75 3.73 -4.07 2.00
C VAL A 75 3.45 -5.38 2.73
N ARG A 76 3.29 -6.49 1.99
CA ARG A 76 3.07 -7.80 2.60
C ARG A 76 4.23 -8.18 3.52
N ALA A 77 5.48 -8.00 3.08
CA ALA A 77 6.65 -8.30 3.90
C ALA A 77 6.69 -7.46 5.19
N GLN A 78 6.48 -6.14 5.09
CA GLN A 78 6.47 -5.26 6.26
C GLN A 78 5.32 -5.57 7.22
N TRP A 79 4.14 -5.85 6.69
CA TRP A 79 2.99 -6.18 7.53
C TRP A 79 3.16 -7.55 8.21
N SER A 80 3.79 -8.53 7.56
CA SER A 80 4.15 -9.80 8.21
C SER A 80 5.18 -9.61 9.34
N LEU A 81 6.15 -8.71 9.18
CA LEU A 81 7.08 -8.36 10.27
C LEU A 81 6.32 -7.71 11.43
N ALA A 82 5.38 -6.82 11.14
CA ALA A 82 4.51 -6.22 12.16
C ALA A 82 3.78 -7.27 12.99
N ASP A 83 3.20 -8.27 12.33
CA ASP A 83 2.46 -9.34 12.99
C ASP A 83 3.36 -10.18 13.90
N GLN A 84 4.57 -10.52 13.43
CA GLN A 84 5.54 -11.33 14.20
C GLN A 84 5.98 -10.64 15.49
N HIS A 85 6.05 -9.31 15.48
CA HIS A 85 6.47 -8.52 16.64
C HIS A 85 5.28 -8.00 17.46
N GLY A 86 4.04 -8.36 17.10
CA GLY A 86 2.83 -7.86 17.76
C GLY A 86 2.66 -6.34 17.67
N LEU A 87 3.29 -5.71 16.67
CA LEU A 87 3.36 -4.26 16.54
C LEU A 87 2.07 -3.72 15.91
N ARG A 88 1.48 -2.71 16.55
CA ARG A 88 0.43 -1.87 15.98
C ARG A 88 0.97 -0.44 15.90
N GLY A 89 0.99 0.16 14.71
CA GLY A 89 1.61 1.47 14.48
C GLY A 89 2.43 1.53 13.19
N TYR A 90 3.27 2.55 13.06
CA TYR A 90 4.16 2.75 11.90
C TYR A 90 5.36 1.82 11.97
N ILE A 91 5.60 1.09 10.87
CA ILE A 91 6.69 0.12 10.71
C ILE A 91 7.28 0.30 9.32
#